data_AF-A0A955LAN3-F1
#
_entry.id   AF-A0A955LAN3-F1
#
_cell.length_a   1.000
_cell.length_b   1.000
_cell.length_c   1.000
_cell.angle_alpha   90.00
_cell.angle_beta   90.00
_cell.angle_gamma   90.00
#
_symmetry.space_group_name_H-M   'P 1'
#
loop_
_entity.id
_entity.type
_entity.pdbx_description
1 polymer ?
#
loop_
_entity_poly.entity_id
_entity_poly.type
_entity_poly.pdbx_seq_one_letter_code
_entity_poly.pdbx_strand_id
1 'polypeptide(L)'
;MKQNWNLQLIADPKDFKRIREEVKKATDELVSKWENETSWLENPSKTKEALDDLAKWSELYGEHTKEFFYHMLLLTLDEGNTEVKAKYNQIHKLAVATGNQVNFFTIRLSKISTKMQRTFLESQDLKEYKHYLERLFRTGKHTLSEAEEKIMLMKSKVSSENWIQMLSAMLAAEEREVTDEKGGKSMKSFSQILELMSDRNKTVRDKAAKVFNELL
;
A
#
# COMPACT_ATOMS: atom_id res chain seq x y z
N MET A 1 -4.57 -28.94 -11.11
CA MET A 1 -5.32 -28.27 -10.03
C MET A 1 -5.66 -26.86 -10.50
N LYS A 2 -6.93 -26.44 -10.44
CA LYS A 2 -7.29 -25.03 -10.76
C LYS A 2 -6.77 -24.14 -9.63
N GLN A 3 -5.67 -23.42 -9.86
CA GLN A 3 -5.05 -22.52 -8.89
C GLN A 3 -5.59 -21.08 -9.04
N ASN A 4 -6.90 -20.87 -8.91
CA ASN A 4 -7.45 -19.51 -8.91
C ASN A 4 -8.07 -19.22 -7.54
N TRP A 5 -7.64 -18.13 -6.91
CA TRP A 5 -8.18 -17.67 -5.65
C TRP A 5 -9.66 -17.26 -5.80
N ASN A 6 -10.48 -17.55 -4.79
CA ASN A 6 -11.85 -17.07 -4.76
C ASN A 6 -11.90 -15.63 -4.21
N LEU A 7 -11.68 -14.65 -5.09
CA LEU A 7 -11.67 -13.23 -4.72
C LEU A 7 -13.06 -12.68 -4.33
N GLN A 8 -14.15 -13.42 -4.60
CA GLN A 8 -15.50 -13.03 -4.17
C GLN A 8 -15.65 -13.05 -2.64
N LEU A 9 -14.76 -13.74 -1.91
CA LEU A 9 -14.70 -13.69 -0.46
C LEU A 9 -14.29 -12.30 0.06
N ILE A 10 -13.61 -11.50 -0.76
CA ILE A 10 -13.17 -10.14 -0.41
C ILE A 10 -14.31 -9.15 -0.67
N ALA A 11 -14.85 -9.16 -1.89
CA ALA A 11 -15.98 -8.32 -2.28
C ALA A 11 -16.69 -8.85 -3.54
N ASP A 12 -18.00 -8.64 -3.61
CA ASP A 12 -18.78 -8.83 -4.84
C ASP A 12 -18.69 -7.55 -5.69
N PRO A 13 -18.37 -7.64 -6.99
CA PRO A 13 -18.40 -6.50 -7.90
C PRO A 13 -19.69 -5.67 -7.90
N LYS A 14 -20.84 -6.28 -7.55
CA LYS A 14 -22.13 -5.59 -7.41
C LYS A 14 -22.12 -4.56 -6.26
N ASP A 15 -21.29 -4.78 -5.25
CA ASP A 15 -21.19 -3.93 -4.06
C ASP A 15 -20.23 -2.74 -4.23
N PHE A 16 -19.38 -2.72 -5.28
CA PHE A 16 -18.32 -1.72 -5.41
C PHE A 16 -18.82 -0.27 -5.36
N LYS A 17 -19.97 0.02 -5.97
CA LYS A 17 -20.55 1.37 -5.90
C LYS A 17 -20.87 1.76 -4.45
N ARG A 18 -21.53 0.87 -3.72
CA ARG A 18 -21.90 1.06 -2.30
C ARG A 18 -20.66 1.19 -1.42
N ILE A 19 -19.66 0.31 -1.59
CA ILE A 19 -18.39 0.35 -0.84
C ILE A 19 -17.71 1.72 -1.02
N ARG A 20 -17.61 2.23 -2.25
CA ARG A 20 -17.00 3.54 -2.51
C ARG A 20 -17.76 4.69 -1.85
N GLU A 21 -19.09 4.64 -1.82
CA GLU A 21 -19.93 5.66 -1.18
C GLU A 21 -19.81 5.61 0.35
N GLU A 22 -19.80 4.42 0.94
CA GLU A 22 -19.61 4.21 2.38
C GLU A 22 -18.25 4.74 2.86
N VAL A 23 -17.17 4.43 2.12
CA VAL A 23 -15.81 4.88 2.44
C VAL A 23 -15.71 6.40 2.41
N LYS A 24 -16.26 7.05 1.38
CA LYS A 24 -16.28 8.52 1.29
C LYS A 24 -17.03 9.13 2.47
N LYS A 25 -18.25 8.66 2.70
CA LYS A 25 -19.09 9.15 3.79
C LYS A 25 -18.41 9.01 5.15
N ALA A 26 -17.88 7.83 5.46
CA ALA A 26 -17.21 7.58 6.73
C ALA A 26 -15.92 8.41 6.89
N THR A 27 -15.19 8.65 5.78
CA THR A 27 -14.03 9.54 5.78
C THR A 27 -14.44 10.98 6.07
N ASP A 28 -15.46 11.49 5.40
CA ASP A 28 -15.96 12.85 5.59
C ASP A 28 -16.50 13.06 7.01
N GLU A 29 -17.20 12.07 7.58
CA GLU A 29 -17.67 12.09 8.97
C GLU A 29 -16.51 12.14 9.97
N LEU A 30 -15.48 11.29 9.78
CA LEU A 30 -14.30 11.26 10.63
C LEU A 30 -13.52 12.58 10.59
N VAL A 31 -13.29 13.11 9.39
CA VAL A 31 -12.58 14.37 9.16
C VAL A 31 -13.36 15.52 9.78
N SER A 32 -14.66 15.60 9.52
CA SER A 32 -15.51 16.68 10.06
C SER A 32 -15.52 16.69 11.60
N LYS A 33 -15.43 15.51 12.24
CA LYS A 33 -15.38 15.39 13.70
C LYS A 33 -14.07 15.91 14.29
N TRP A 34 -12.93 15.64 13.65
CA TRP A 34 -11.61 15.78 14.27
C TRP A 34 -10.69 16.83 13.64
N GLU A 35 -10.98 17.32 12.42
CA GLU A 35 -10.09 18.24 11.70
C GLU A 35 -10.02 19.62 12.37
N ASN A 36 -11.13 20.14 12.89
CA ASN A 36 -11.17 21.46 13.54
C ASN A 36 -11.17 21.38 15.09
N GLU A 37 -11.32 20.18 15.64
CA GLU A 37 -11.20 19.93 17.08
C GLU A 37 -9.73 19.66 17.39
N THR A 38 -9.07 20.50 18.19
CA THR A 38 -7.63 20.38 18.49
C THR A 38 -7.36 19.87 19.90
N SER A 39 -8.37 19.81 20.78
CA SER A 39 -8.17 19.42 22.18
C SER A 39 -7.73 17.96 22.37
N TRP A 40 -7.95 17.10 21.36
CA TRP A 40 -7.41 15.73 21.36
C TRP A 40 -5.89 15.66 21.21
N LEU A 41 -5.21 16.76 20.88
CA LEU A 41 -3.75 16.85 20.87
C LEU A 41 -3.16 17.14 22.25
N GLU A 42 -4.01 17.50 23.22
CA GLU A 42 -3.59 17.91 24.57
C GLU A 42 -4.17 17.02 25.67
N ASN A 43 -5.28 16.33 25.40
CA ASN A 43 -6.00 15.51 26.38
C ASN A 43 -5.95 14.01 26.02
N PRO A 44 -5.27 13.16 26.82
CA PRO A 44 -5.14 11.73 26.53
C PRO A 44 -6.46 10.96 26.34
N SER A 45 -7.51 11.31 27.09
CA SER A 45 -8.81 10.65 26.97
C SER A 45 -9.48 10.98 25.64
N LYS A 46 -9.44 12.26 25.22
CA LYS A 46 -9.89 12.66 23.88
C LYS A 46 -9.01 12.09 22.77
N THR A 47 -7.69 12.00 22.98
CA THR A 47 -6.79 11.32 22.05
C THR A 47 -7.19 9.86 21.87
N LYS A 48 -7.58 9.17 22.95
CA LYS A 48 -8.07 7.80 22.85
C LYS A 48 -9.31 7.72 21.97
N GLU A 49 -10.29 8.60 22.17
CA GLU A 49 -11.50 8.65 21.34
C GLU A 49 -11.17 8.88 19.86
N ALA A 50 -10.28 9.83 19.57
CA ALA A 50 -9.79 10.11 18.22
C ALA A 50 -9.11 8.89 17.57
N LEU A 51 -8.30 8.16 18.34
CA LEU A 51 -7.61 6.95 17.87
C LEU A 51 -8.55 5.75 17.74
N ASP A 52 -9.58 5.63 18.59
CA ASP A 52 -10.62 4.62 18.50
C ASP A 52 -11.43 4.81 17.21
N ASP A 53 -11.83 6.05 16.90
CA ASP A 53 -12.53 6.40 15.67
C ASP A 53 -11.67 6.14 14.43
N LEU A 54 -10.39 6.55 14.46
CA LEU A 54 -9.43 6.28 13.38
C LEU A 54 -9.21 4.77 13.18
N ALA A 55 -9.06 4.01 14.27
CA ALA A 55 -8.87 2.57 14.22
C ALA A 55 -10.09 1.88 13.62
N LYS A 56 -11.31 2.26 14.03
CA LYS A 56 -12.56 1.75 13.47
C LYS A 56 -12.72 2.09 11.99
N TRP A 57 -12.38 3.32 11.60
CA TRP A 57 -12.37 3.71 10.20
C TRP A 57 -11.36 2.86 9.40
N SER A 58 -10.18 2.62 9.96
CA SER A 58 -9.13 1.82 9.34
C SER A 58 -9.52 0.34 9.17
N GLU A 59 -10.17 -0.24 10.18
CA GLU A 59 -10.65 -1.62 10.16
C GLU A 59 -11.75 -1.86 9.12
N LEU A 60 -12.71 -0.95 9.03
CA LEU A 60 -13.88 -1.11 8.16
C LEU A 60 -13.62 -0.68 6.71
N TYR A 61 -12.84 0.38 6.55
CA TYR A 61 -12.66 1.05 5.27
C TYR A 61 -11.19 1.06 4.86
N GLY A 62 -10.33 1.51 5.78
CA GLY A 62 -8.89 1.65 5.55
C GLY A 62 -8.55 2.62 4.44
N GLU A 63 -7.24 2.85 4.25
CA GLU A 63 -6.74 3.44 3.02
C GLU A 63 -7.00 2.50 1.82
N HIS A 64 -7.04 1.19 2.08
CA HIS A 64 -7.20 0.15 1.06
C HIS A 64 -8.50 -0.62 1.29
N THR A 65 -9.55 -0.21 0.58
CA THR A 65 -10.88 -0.83 0.67
C THR A 65 -10.89 -2.29 0.19
N LYS A 66 -11.96 -3.04 0.50
CA LYS A 66 -12.16 -4.39 -0.05
C LYS A 66 -12.07 -4.44 -1.58
N GLU A 67 -12.59 -3.41 -2.25
CA GLU A 67 -12.46 -3.28 -3.70
C GLU A 67 -11.01 -3.07 -4.16
N PHE A 68 -10.22 -2.32 -3.38
CA PHE A 68 -8.80 -2.11 -3.66
C PHE A 68 -8.06 -3.45 -3.71
N PHE A 69 -8.20 -4.26 -2.65
CA PHE A 69 -7.56 -5.58 -2.59
C PHE A 69 -8.06 -6.52 -3.68
N TYR A 70 -9.37 -6.50 -3.99
CA TYR A 70 -9.93 -7.30 -5.08
C TYR A 70 -9.22 -7.04 -6.42
N HIS A 71 -9.12 -5.77 -6.82
CA HIS A 71 -8.51 -5.41 -8.10
C HIS A 71 -6.98 -5.52 -8.08
N MET A 72 -6.33 -5.24 -6.94
CA MET A 72 -4.89 -5.45 -6.78
C MET A 72 -4.53 -6.92 -7.01
N LEU A 73 -5.26 -7.84 -6.38
CA LEU A 73 -5.03 -9.28 -6.51
C LEU A 73 -5.38 -9.80 -7.91
N LEU A 74 -6.46 -9.31 -8.53
CA LEU A 74 -6.73 -9.63 -9.93
C LEU A 74 -5.60 -9.16 -10.85
N LEU A 75 -5.06 -7.97 -10.61
CA LEU A 75 -3.95 -7.44 -11.41
C LEU A 75 -2.68 -8.28 -11.21
N THR A 76 -2.41 -8.78 -10.00
CA THR A 76 -1.28 -9.68 -9.75
C THR A 76 -1.43 -11.04 -10.45
N LEU A 77 -2.67 -11.52 -10.66
CA LEU A 77 -2.91 -12.77 -11.40
C LEU A 77 -2.76 -12.60 -12.91
N ASP A 78 -3.02 -11.41 -13.44
CA ASP A 78 -2.94 -11.09 -14.87
C ASP A 78 -2.54 -9.62 -15.06
N GLU A 79 -1.23 -9.35 -14.97
CA GLU A 79 -0.67 -8.00 -15.05
C GLU A 79 -0.88 -7.34 -16.44
N GLY A 80 -1.10 -8.16 -17.48
CA GLY A 80 -1.38 -7.72 -18.85
C GLY A 80 -2.81 -7.23 -19.06
N ASN A 81 -3.72 -7.44 -18.11
CA ASN A 81 -5.12 -7.09 -18.25
C ASN A 81 -5.38 -5.59 -18.11
N THR A 82 -5.57 -4.92 -19.25
CA THR A 82 -5.78 -3.46 -19.31
C THR A 82 -7.06 -3.00 -18.63
N GLU A 83 -8.11 -3.83 -18.62
CA GLU A 83 -9.38 -3.51 -17.96
C GLU A 83 -9.22 -3.55 -16.44
N VAL A 84 -8.63 -4.62 -15.91
CA VAL A 84 -8.35 -4.76 -14.47
C VAL A 84 -7.41 -3.64 -14.01
N LYS A 85 -6.38 -3.31 -14.80
CA LYS A 85 -5.47 -2.19 -14.52
C LYS A 85 -6.20 -0.85 -14.46
N ALA A 86 -7.14 -0.60 -15.37
CA ALA A 86 -7.94 0.62 -15.35
C ALA A 86 -8.81 0.73 -14.09
N LYS A 87 -9.43 -0.38 -13.67
CA LYS A 87 -10.23 -0.43 -12.43
C LYS A 87 -9.38 -0.26 -11.18
N TYR A 88 -8.24 -0.94 -11.11
CA TYR A 88 -7.26 -0.77 -10.03
C TYR A 88 -6.83 0.70 -9.91
N ASN A 89 -6.50 1.35 -11.03
CA ASN A 89 -6.12 2.77 -11.04
C ASN A 89 -7.25 3.69 -10.54
N GLN A 90 -8.52 3.37 -10.78
CA GLN A 90 -9.66 4.13 -10.27
C GLN A 90 -9.79 4.00 -8.76
N ILE A 91 -9.75 2.76 -8.23
CA ILE A 91 -9.89 2.54 -6.78
C ILE A 91 -8.65 3.00 -6.00
N HIS A 92 -7.46 2.90 -6.58
CA HIS A 92 -6.23 3.46 -6.03
C HIS A 92 -6.30 4.98 -5.87
N LYS A 93 -6.90 5.70 -6.83
CA LYS A 93 -7.11 7.15 -6.69
C LYS A 93 -8.02 7.49 -5.52
N LEU A 94 -9.08 6.71 -5.30
CA LEU A 94 -9.96 6.90 -4.15
C LEU A 94 -9.21 6.65 -2.84
N ALA A 95 -8.49 5.53 -2.76
CA ALA A 95 -7.64 5.15 -1.62
C ALA A 95 -6.67 6.27 -1.22
N VAL A 96 -5.94 6.82 -2.20
CA VAL A 96 -5.01 7.94 -1.97
C VAL A 96 -5.77 9.19 -1.52
N ALA A 97 -6.92 9.50 -2.11
CA ALA A 97 -7.70 10.68 -1.74
C ALA A 97 -8.20 10.60 -0.29
N THR A 98 -8.76 9.46 0.13
CA THR A 98 -9.29 9.27 1.49
C THR A 98 -8.16 9.16 2.53
N GLY A 99 -7.07 8.49 2.19
CA GLY A 99 -5.86 8.46 3.04
C GLY A 99 -5.30 9.86 3.29
N ASN A 100 -5.23 10.69 2.25
CA ASN A 100 -4.80 12.09 2.39
C ASN A 100 -5.71 12.92 3.30
N GLN A 101 -7.02 12.69 3.27
CA GLN A 101 -7.97 13.41 4.13
C GLN A 101 -7.77 13.08 5.61
N VAL A 102 -7.40 11.84 5.96
CA VAL A 102 -7.20 11.41 7.36
C VAL A 102 -5.74 11.58 7.83
N ASN A 103 -4.81 11.91 6.93
CA ASN A 103 -3.38 11.95 7.27
C ASN A 103 -3.03 13.01 8.35
N PHE A 104 -3.89 14.02 8.55
CA PHE A 104 -3.69 15.01 9.62
C PHE A 104 -3.61 14.38 11.01
N PHE A 105 -4.26 13.23 11.26
CA PHE A 105 -4.17 12.53 12.54
C PHE A 105 -2.72 12.18 12.86
N THR A 106 -2.03 11.52 11.92
CA THR A 106 -0.66 11.07 12.11
C THR A 106 0.28 12.27 12.20
N ILE A 107 0.12 13.25 11.30
CA ILE A 107 1.02 14.41 11.23
C ILE A 107 0.89 15.27 12.49
N ARG A 108 -0.32 15.69 12.87
CA ARG A 108 -0.52 16.58 14.03
C ARG A 108 -0.11 15.90 15.33
N LEU A 109 -0.49 14.64 15.51
CA LEU A 109 -0.14 13.89 16.71
C LEU A 109 1.37 13.67 16.81
N SER A 110 2.06 13.40 15.70
CA SER A 110 3.53 13.26 15.68
C SER A 110 4.29 14.55 16.03
N LYS A 111 3.64 15.71 15.88
CA LYS A 111 4.21 17.06 16.06
C LYS A 111 3.87 17.69 17.42
N ILE A 112 3.11 17.02 18.29
CA ILE A 112 2.86 17.56 19.64
C ILE A 112 4.17 17.73 20.40
N SER A 113 4.18 18.63 21.39
CA SER A 113 5.39 18.94 22.16
C SER A 113 5.98 17.70 22.83
N THR A 114 7.31 17.63 22.96
CA THR A 114 8.00 16.52 23.66
C THR A 114 7.51 16.31 25.08
N LYS A 115 7.01 17.37 25.74
CA LYS A 115 6.36 17.27 27.05
C LYS A 115 5.07 16.47 26.95
N MET A 116 4.20 16.80 25.99
CA MET A 116 2.95 16.07 25.77
C MET A 116 3.15 14.65 25.27
N GLN A 117 4.17 14.40 24.44
CA GLN A 117 4.53 13.03 24.05
C GLN A 117 4.80 12.15 25.28
N ARG A 118 5.56 12.64 26.27
CA ARG A 118 5.80 11.89 27.52
C ARG A 118 4.50 11.65 28.29
N THR A 119 3.70 12.70 28.48
CA THR A 119 2.38 12.58 29.13
C THR A 119 1.50 11.53 28.46
N PHE A 120 1.49 11.47 27.12
CA PHE A 120 0.68 10.52 26.36
C PHE A 120 1.21 9.08 26.51
N LEU A 121 2.54 8.89 26.50
CA LEU A 121 3.17 7.58 26.67
C LEU A 121 3.03 7.00 28.08
N GLU A 122 2.83 7.88 29.08
CA GLU A 122 2.62 7.51 30.48
C GLU A 122 1.13 7.38 30.85
N SER A 123 0.23 7.85 29.99
CA SER A 123 -1.22 7.81 30.24
C SER A 123 -1.78 6.39 30.22
N GLN A 124 -2.58 6.06 31.23
CA GLN A 124 -3.29 4.78 31.29
C GLN A 124 -4.38 4.67 30.22
N ASP A 125 -5.01 5.79 29.83
CA ASP A 125 -6.05 5.82 28.80
C ASP A 125 -5.50 5.41 27.42
N LEU A 126 -4.22 5.65 27.17
CA LEU A 126 -3.55 5.40 25.89
C LEU A 126 -2.71 4.12 25.88
N LYS A 127 -2.87 3.26 26.90
CA LYS A 127 -2.07 2.05 27.06
C LYS A 127 -2.14 1.12 25.84
N GLU A 128 -3.32 0.98 25.24
CA GLU A 128 -3.54 0.17 24.02
C GLU A 128 -2.82 0.73 22.79
N TYR A 129 -2.67 2.05 22.74
CA TYR A 129 -2.01 2.77 21.64
C TYR A 129 -0.54 3.07 21.89
N LYS A 130 0.03 2.67 23.04
CA LYS A 130 1.39 3.06 23.44
C LYS A 130 2.44 2.76 22.36
N HIS A 131 2.45 1.54 21.83
CA HIS A 131 3.42 1.16 20.79
C HIS A 131 3.27 1.99 19.51
N TYR A 132 2.03 2.25 19.10
CA TYR A 132 1.73 3.10 17.95
C TYR A 132 2.26 4.52 18.18
N LEU A 133 2.00 5.11 19.34
CA LEU A 133 2.44 6.45 19.72
C LEU A 133 3.97 6.55 19.81
N GLU A 134 4.66 5.57 20.39
CA GLU A 134 6.12 5.53 20.45
C GLU A 134 6.74 5.57 19.05
N ARG A 135 6.21 4.76 18.14
CA ARG A 135 6.66 4.73 16.75
C ARG A 135 6.35 6.05 16.05
N LEU A 136 5.14 6.58 16.23
CA LEU A 136 4.70 7.83 15.64
C LEU A 136 5.57 9.02 16.06
N PHE A 137 5.87 9.15 17.36
CA PHE A 137 6.73 10.22 17.87
C PHE A 137 8.19 10.07 17.44
N ARG A 138 8.67 8.84 17.29
CA ARG A 138 10.01 8.58 16.74
C ARG A 138 10.10 9.01 15.28
N THR A 139 9.09 8.70 14.46
CA THR A 139 9.08 9.06 13.03
C THR A 139 8.74 10.53 12.80
N GLY A 140 7.97 11.16 13.69
CA GLY A 140 7.54 12.57 13.60
C GLY A 140 8.68 13.59 13.48
N LYS A 141 9.89 13.22 13.93
CA LYS A 141 11.13 14.00 13.74
C LYS A 141 11.52 14.17 12.26
N HIS A 142 11.09 13.24 11.42
CA HIS A 142 11.36 13.20 9.99
C HIS A 142 10.10 13.46 9.14
N THR A 143 8.95 13.65 9.77
CA THR A 143 7.69 14.00 9.10
C THR A 143 7.67 15.50 8.81
N LEU A 144 7.26 15.88 7.62
CA LEU A 144 7.10 17.28 7.20
C LEU A 144 5.79 17.87 7.76
N SER A 145 5.46 19.11 7.40
CA SER A 145 4.14 19.67 7.68
C SER A 145 3.05 19.02 6.82
N GLU A 146 1.77 19.16 7.19
CA GLU A 146 0.63 18.64 6.41
C GLU A 146 0.67 19.10 4.94
N ALA A 147 0.98 20.38 4.70
CA ALA A 147 1.08 20.91 3.35
C ALA A 147 2.23 20.29 2.55
N GLU A 148 3.38 20.09 3.18
CA GLU A 148 4.56 19.51 2.55
C GLU A 148 4.41 18.01 2.29
N GLU A 149 3.87 17.24 3.25
CA GLU A 149 3.55 15.81 3.07
C GLU A 149 2.54 15.62 1.94
N LYS A 150 1.51 16.49 1.86
CA LYS A 150 0.54 16.48 0.76
C LYS A 150 1.21 16.71 -0.59
N ILE A 151 2.17 17.63 -0.68
CA ILE A 151 2.95 17.86 -1.91
C ILE A 151 3.79 16.63 -2.26
N MET A 152 4.48 16.03 -1.27
CA MET A 152 5.28 14.82 -1.50
C MET A 152 4.43 13.66 -2.00
N LEU A 153 3.25 13.45 -1.43
CA LEU A 153 2.28 12.44 -1.87
C LEU A 153 1.74 12.73 -3.27
N MET A 154 1.44 13.99 -3.61
CA MET A 154 1.04 14.36 -4.98
C MET A 154 2.14 14.08 -6.01
N LYS A 155 3.41 14.21 -5.61
CA LYS A 155 4.56 13.98 -6.48
C LYS A 155 4.98 12.52 -6.57
N SER A 156 4.59 11.66 -5.62
CA SER A 156 5.07 10.26 -5.53
C SER A 156 4.90 9.51 -6.85
N LYS A 157 3.74 9.70 -7.49
CA LYS A 157 3.41 9.08 -8.77
C LYS A 157 4.41 9.42 -9.87
N VAL A 158 4.69 10.71 -10.04
CA VAL A 158 5.58 11.20 -11.11
C VAL A 158 7.06 11.10 -10.75
N SER A 159 7.40 10.98 -9.46
CA SER A 159 8.79 10.89 -9.02
C SER A 159 9.36 9.48 -9.15
N SER A 160 8.69 8.47 -8.59
CA SER A 160 9.27 7.13 -8.45
C SER A 160 8.30 6.04 -8.88
N GLU A 161 7.01 6.14 -8.56
CA GLU A 161 6.07 5.05 -8.84
C GLU A 161 5.93 4.77 -10.33
N ASN A 162 5.83 5.79 -11.19
CA ASN A 162 5.76 5.58 -12.63
C ASN A 162 7.04 4.91 -13.18
N TRP A 163 8.21 5.24 -12.62
CA TRP A 163 9.46 4.59 -13.01
C TRP A 163 9.48 3.12 -12.60
N ILE A 164 9.03 2.80 -11.37
CA ILE A 164 8.88 1.42 -10.89
C ILE A 164 7.90 0.66 -11.77
N GLN A 165 6.71 1.22 -12.05
CA GLN A 165 5.69 0.58 -12.89
C GLN A 165 6.18 0.32 -14.32
N MET A 166 6.91 1.27 -14.91
CA MET A 166 7.52 1.12 -16.21
C MET A 166 8.54 -0.02 -16.19
N LEU A 167 9.48 0.00 -15.23
CA LEU A 167 10.52 -1.01 -15.12
C LEU A 167 9.93 -2.42 -14.90
N SER A 168 8.97 -2.56 -13.99
CA SER A 168 8.27 -3.83 -13.76
C SER A 168 7.59 -4.35 -15.02
N ALA A 169 6.88 -3.47 -15.76
CA ALA A 169 6.23 -3.87 -17.00
C ALA A 169 7.22 -4.27 -18.10
N MET A 170 8.34 -3.56 -18.22
CA MET A 170 9.40 -3.89 -19.19
C MET A 170 10.04 -5.25 -18.85
N LEU A 171 10.40 -5.48 -17.60
CA LEU A 171 10.98 -6.76 -17.16
C LEU A 171 10.00 -7.92 -17.32
N ALA A 172 8.71 -7.71 -17.03
CA ALA A 172 7.68 -8.75 -17.19
C ALA A 172 7.44 -9.11 -18.66
N ALA A 173 7.55 -8.16 -19.58
CA ALA A 173 7.41 -8.38 -21.02
C ALA A 173 8.68 -8.96 -21.66
N GLU A 174 9.80 -8.99 -20.94
CA GLU A 174 11.08 -9.40 -21.47
C GLU A 174 11.17 -10.93 -21.57
N GLU A 175 11.40 -11.41 -22.79
CA GLU A 175 11.64 -12.82 -23.06
C GLU A 175 13.00 -13.02 -23.74
N ARG A 176 13.69 -14.10 -23.36
CA ARG A 176 14.94 -14.53 -23.99
C ARG A 176 14.93 -16.01 -24.28
N GLU A 177 15.68 -16.37 -25.31
CA GLU A 177 15.95 -17.77 -25.63
C GLU A 177 16.93 -18.34 -24.60
N VAL A 178 16.53 -19.38 -23.87
CA VAL A 178 17.38 -20.09 -22.91
C VAL A 178 17.41 -21.58 -23.24
N THR A 179 18.56 -22.23 -22.98
CA THR A 179 18.69 -23.68 -23.10
C THR A 179 18.08 -24.36 -21.88
N ASP A 180 17.11 -25.24 -22.10
CA ASP A 180 16.46 -26.04 -21.05
C ASP A 180 17.33 -27.23 -20.58
N GLU A 181 16.84 -27.93 -19.56
CA GLU A 181 17.48 -29.14 -18.99
C GLU A 181 17.74 -30.25 -20.02
N LYS A 182 17.00 -30.28 -21.14
CA LYS A 182 17.08 -31.29 -22.19
C LYS A 182 17.94 -30.84 -23.38
N GLY A 183 18.56 -29.66 -23.31
CA GLY A 183 19.36 -29.08 -24.38
C GLY A 183 18.53 -28.39 -25.47
N GLY A 184 17.22 -28.31 -25.32
CA GLY A 184 16.32 -27.56 -26.21
C GLY A 184 16.38 -26.07 -25.94
N LYS A 185 16.21 -25.25 -26.99
CA LYS A 185 16.09 -23.80 -26.88
C LYS A 185 14.61 -23.42 -26.79
N SER A 186 14.24 -22.62 -25.80
CA SER A 186 12.88 -22.10 -25.67
C SER A 186 12.87 -20.66 -25.16
N MET A 187 11.87 -19.88 -25.58
CA MET A 187 11.64 -18.55 -25.05
C MET A 187 11.14 -18.66 -23.61
N LYS A 188 11.80 -17.94 -22.70
CA LYS A 188 11.47 -17.87 -21.28
C LYS A 188 11.33 -16.42 -20.87
N SER A 189 10.32 -16.14 -20.05
CA SER A 189 10.16 -14.84 -19.39
C SER A 189 11.25 -14.60 -18.35
N PHE A 190 11.50 -13.34 -17.99
CA PHE A 190 12.44 -12.96 -16.94
C PHE A 190 12.32 -13.81 -15.66
N SER A 191 11.11 -14.06 -15.17
CA SER A 191 10.84 -14.86 -13.96
C SER A 191 11.25 -16.33 -14.12
N GLN A 192 11.00 -16.92 -15.29
CA GLN A 192 11.40 -18.29 -15.58
C GLN A 192 12.92 -18.43 -15.73
N ILE A 193 13.59 -17.41 -16.26
CA ILE A 193 15.07 -17.38 -16.35
C ILE A 193 15.67 -17.34 -14.94
N LEU A 194 15.10 -16.53 -14.03
CA LEU A 194 15.50 -16.47 -12.63
C LEU A 194 15.35 -17.84 -11.94
N GLU A 195 14.27 -18.58 -12.23
CA GLU A 195 14.06 -19.94 -11.71
C GLU A 195 15.16 -20.90 -12.18
N LEU A 196 15.54 -20.85 -13.47
CA LEU A 196 16.61 -21.67 -14.05
C LEU A 196 17.99 -21.38 -13.46
N MET A 197 18.22 -20.21 -12.87
CA MET A 197 19.47 -19.93 -12.14
C MET A 197 19.63 -20.79 -10.88
N SER A 198 18.54 -21.40 -10.39
CA SER A 198 18.54 -22.32 -9.23
C SER A 198 18.42 -23.80 -9.62
N ASP A 199 18.50 -24.12 -10.92
CA ASP A 199 18.40 -25.47 -11.47
C ASP A 199 19.46 -26.42 -10.87
N ARG A 200 19.22 -27.74 -10.82
CA ARG A 200 20.22 -28.69 -10.30
C ARG A 200 21.40 -28.89 -11.26
N ASN A 201 21.18 -28.72 -12.56
CA ASN A 201 22.20 -28.83 -13.59
C ASN A 201 23.03 -27.55 -13.70
N LYS A 202 24.35 -27.67 -13.43
CA LYS A 202 25.29 -26.54 -13.47
C LYS A 202 25.29 -25.81 -14.80
N THR A 203 25.25 -26.53 -15.92
CA THR A 203 25.31 -25.91 -17.25
C THR A 203 24.07 -25.09 -17.56
N VAL A 204 22.89 -25.52 -17.09
CA VAL A 204 21.63 -24.77 -17.22
C VAL A 204 21.70 -23.50 -16.37
N ARG A 205 22.12 -23.61 -15.11
CA ARG A 205 22.31 -22.45 -14.21
C ARG A 205 23.27 -21.41 -14.79
N ASP A 206 24.45 -21.83 -15.24
CA ASP A 206 25.49 -20.91 -15.73
C ASP A 206 25.02 -20.17 -17.00
N LYS A 207 24.31 -20.86 -17.90
CA LYS A 207 23.71 -20.26 -19.10
C LYS A 207 22.57 -19.31 -18.74
N ALA A 208 21.67 -19.70 -17.84
CA ALA A 208 20.58 -18.86 -17.37
C ALA A 208 21.11 -17.59 -16.70
N ALA A 209 22.13 -17.70 -15.85
CA ALA A 209 22.77 -16.56 -15.20
C ALA A 209 23.43 -15.60 -16.20
N LYS A 210 24.05 -16.13 -17.27
CA LYS A 210 24.61 -15.29 -18.33
C LYS A 210 23.51 -14.49 -19.05
N VAL A 211 22.43 -15.16 -19.48
CA VAL A 211 21.31 -14.50 -20.15
C VAL A 211 20.64 -13.49 -19.21
N PHE A 212 20.48 -13.82 -17.93
CA PHE A 212 19.93 -12.92 -16.92
C PHE A 212 20.77 -11.65 -16.74
N ASN A 213 22.10 -11.78 -16.68
CA ASN A 213 23.00 -10.64 -16.57
C ASN A 213 23.03 -9.75 -17.83
N GLU A 214 22.61 -10.26 -18.99
CA GLU A 214 22.42 -9.44 -20.19
C GLU A 214 21.12 -8.61 -20.16
N LEU A 215 20.20 -8.93 -19.23
CA LEU A 215 18.94 -8.21 -19.02
C LEU A 215 19.02 -7.11 -17.94
N LEU A 216 20.08 -7.10 -17.13
CA LEU A 216 20.36 -6.10 -16.09
C LEU A 216 21.29 -4.99 -16.61
#